data_AF-W7LBU8-F1
#
_entry.id   AF-W7LBU8-F1
#
_cell.length_a   1.000
_cell.length_b   1.000
_cell.length_c   1.000
_cell.angle_alpha   90.00
_cell.angle_beta   90.00
_cell.angle_gamma   90.00
#
_symmetry.space_group_name_H-M   'P 1'
#
loop_
_entity.id
_entity.type
_entity.pdbx_description
1 polymer ?
#
loop_
_entity_poly.entity_id
_entity_poly.type
_entity_poly.pdbx_seq_one_letter_code
_entity_poly.pdbx_strand_id
1 'polypeptide(L)'
;MANTPVSIPRPLVRTNQWSIVLSVLASWFTGEAWILAIPLLAGAMGLLFGFNPIMRTARHFLKKSPSEYIPEDWEQQQFNQVIAVACLALGLLSFLLGWTAAGYVFTAMVALSAFIAILGFCIGCFIRFQLNQYKYRKS
;
A
#
# COMPACT_ATOMS: atom_id res chain seq x y z
N MET A 1 11.33 -15.45 24.54
CA MET A 1 10.31 -16.00 23.63
C MET A 1 10.25 -15.08 22.42
N ALA A 2 10.67 -15.55 21.24
CA ALA A 2 10.60 -14.74 20.03
C ALA A 2 9.12 -14.50 19.70
N ASN A 3 8.66 -13.24 19.73
CA ASN A 3 7.33 -12.88 19.25
C ASN A 3 7.20 -13.39 17.81
N THR A 4 6.24 -14.26 17.56
CA THR A 4 5.96 -14.70 16.18
C THR A 4 5.53 -13.45 15.41
N PRO A 5 6.23 -13.06 14.34
CA PRO A 5 5.88 -11.85 13.61
C PRO A 5 4.45 -11.99 13.08
N VAL A 6 3.61 -11.00 13.38
CA VAL A 6 2.24 -10.97 12.85
C VAL A 6 2.33 -10.95 11.34
N SER A 7 1.69 -11.92 10.68
CA SER A 7 1.77 -12.07 9.23
C SER A 7 0.43 -11.83 8.56
N ILE A 8 0.47 -11.29 7.35
CA ILE A 8 -0.71 -11.07 6.51
C ILE A 8 -0.61 -11.96 5.27
N PRO A 9 -1.68 -12.69 4.88
CA PRO A 9 -1.68 -13.44 3.63
C PRO A 9 -1.39 -12.55 2.41
N ARG A 10 -0.40 -12.94 1.60
CA ARG A 10 -0.01 -12.21 0.38
C ARG A 10 -1.17 -11.81 -0.54
N PRO A 11 -2.21 -12.64 -0.78
CA PRO A 11 -3.33 -12.23 -1.62
C PRO A 11 -4.03 -10.96 -1.13
N LEU A 12 -4.17 -10.76 0.18
CA LEU A 12 -4.81 -9.57 0.75
C LEU A 12 -3.98 -8.32 0.49
N VAL A 13 -2.66 -8.43 0.66
CA VAL A 13 -1.71 -7.35 0.35
C VAL A 13 -1.81 -6.96 -1.13
N ARG A 14 -1.87 -7.95 -2.03
CA ARG A 14 -2.03 -7.72 -3.47
C ARG A 14 -3.38 -7.10 -3.82
N THR A 15 -4.48 -7.46 -3.17
CA THR A 15 -5.78 -6.80 -3.38
C THR A 15 -5.70 -5.32 -3.03
N ASN A 16 -5.06 -4.97 -1.91
CA ASN A 16 -4.84 -3.58 -1.53
C ASN A 16 -3.97 -2.84 -2.57
N GLN A 17 -2.88 -3.45 -3.04
CA GLN A 17 -2.03 -2.88 -4.11
C GLN A 17 -2.81 -2.68 -5.42
N TRP A 18 -3.62 -3.66 -5.83
CA TRP A 18 -4.47 -3.53 -7.01
C TRP A 18 -5.49 -2.40 -6.86
N SER A 19 -6.09 -2.23 -5.68
CA SER A 19 -7.00 -1.11 -5.45
C SER A 19 -6.33 0.24 -5.66
N ILE A 20 -5.06 0.41 -5.27
CA ILE A 20 -4.27 1.61 -5.51
C ILE A 20 -4.07 1.81 -7.01
N VAL A 21 -3.53 0.81 -7.71
CA VAL A 21 -3.23 0.89 -9.15
C VAL A 21 -4.50 1.20 -9.95
N LEU A 22 -5.58 0.47 -9.71
CA LEU A 22 -6.84 0.65 -10.42
C LEU A 22 -7.48 2.01 -10.13
N SER A 23 -7.42 2.49 -8.89
CA SER A 23 -7.97 3.81 -8.55
C SER A 23 -7.18 4.95 -9.17
N VAL A 24 -5.85 4.84 -9.23
CA VAL A 24 -5.00 5.83 -9.91
C VAL A 24 -5.30 5.86 -11.40
N LEU A 25 -5.30 4.70 -12.07
CA LEU A 25 -5.62 4.61 -13.49
C LEU A 25 -7.03 5.14 -13.79
N ALA A 26 -8.02 4.74 -12.99
CA ALA A 26 -9.39 5.22 -13.15
C ALA A 26 -9.48 6.74 -12.97
N SER A 27 -8.80 7.30 -11.97
CA SER A 27 -8.73 8.75 -11.76
C SER A 27 -8.11 9.47 -12.96
N TRP A 28 -7.05 8.93 -13.56
CA TRP A 28 -6.42 9.53 -14.75
C TRP A 28 -7.30 9.45 -16.00
N PHE A 29 -7.98 8.31 -16.22
CA PHE A 29 -8.84 8.13 -17.40
C PHE A 29 -10.15 8.92 -17.32
N THR A 30 -10.73 9.03 -16.13
CA THR A 30 -12.01 9.72 -15.93
C THR A 30 -11.85 11.21 -15.62
N GLY A 31 -10.67 11.62 -15.14
CA GLY A 31 -10.45 12.95 -14.55
C GLY A 31 -10.98 13.08 -13.11
N GLU A 32 -11.62 12.05 -12.56
CA GLU A 32 -12.24 12.09 -11.24
C GLU A 32 -11.21 11.80 -10.14
N ALA A 33 -10.63 12.85 -9.55
CA ALA A 33 -9.64 12.74 -8.48
C ALA A 33 -10.19 12.02 -7.23
N TRP A 34 -11.49 12.15 -6.95
CA TRP A 34 -12.13 11.54 -5.77
C TRP A 34 -12.04 10.02 -5.72
N ILE A 35 -11.80 9.35 -6.84
CA ILE A 35 -11.57 7.90 -6.88
C ILE A 35 -10.36 7.51 -6.01
N LEU A 36 -9.35 8.37 -5.91
CA LEU A 36 -8.17 8.17 -5.06
C LEU A 36 -8.52 8.10 -3.56
N ALA A 37 -9.67 8.65 -3.16
CA ALA A 37 -10.13 8.59 -1.77
C ALA A 37 -10.40 7.15 -1.32
N ILE A 38 -10.76 6.24 -2.24
CA ILE A 38 -11.07 4.84 -1.92
C ILE A 38 -9.85 4.13 -1.29
N PRO A 39 -8.70 3.99 -1.97
CA PRO A 39 -7.52 3.37 -1.38
C PRO A 39 -6.90 4.25 -0.29
N LEU A 40 -7.05 5.57 -0.35
CA LEU A 40 -6.55 6.48 0.68
C LEU A 40 -7.22 6.22 2.03
N LEU A 41 -8.56 6.23 2.07
CA LEU A 41 -9.33 5.99 3.28
C LEU A 41 -9.12 4.56 3.79
N ALA A 42 -9.15 3.56 2.90
CA ALA A 42 -8.90 2.19 3.29
C ALA A 42 -7.50 2.01 3.93
N GLY A 43 -6.49 2.65 3.34
CA GLY A 43 -5.13 2.67 3.87
C GLY A 43 -5.03 3.40 5.20
N ALA A 44 -5.62 4.59 5.31
CA ALA A 44 -5.61 5.40 6.53
C ALA A 44 -6.31 4.69 7.69
N MET A 45 -7.46 4.07 7.44
CA MET A 45 -8.14 3.25 8.46
C MET A 45 -7.29 2.05 8.88
N GLY A 46 -6.54 1.45 7.94
CA GLY A 46 -5.58 0.40 8.24
C GLY A 46 -4.46 0.85 9.18
N LEU A 47 -3.91 2.05 8.96
CA LEU A 47 -2.84 2.63 9.78
C LEU A 47 -3.34 3.08 11.17
N LEU A 48 -4.51 3.73 11.22
CA LEU A 48 -5.01 4.38 12.44
C LEU A 48 -5.79 3.42 13.35
N PHE A 49 -6.57 2.52 12.75
CA PHE A 49 -7.50 1.65 13.49
C PHE A 49 -7.15 0.16 13.36
N GLY A 50 -6.10 -0.20 12.62
CA GLY A 50 -5.78 -1.59 12.31
C GLY A 50 -6.82 -2.26 11.41
N PHE A 51 -7.73 -1.49 10.80
CA PHE A 51 -8.83 -1.98 9.98
C PHE A 51 -8.72 -1.46 8.56
N ASN A 52 -8.26 -2.29 7.63
CA ASN A 52 -8.30 -1.98 6.21
C ASN A 52 -9.55 -2.65 5.58
N PRO A 53 -10.59 -1.88 5.18
CA PRO A 53 -11.83 -2.43 4.64
C PRO A 53 -11.63 -3.23 3.37
N ILE A 54 -10.71 -2.84 2.49
CA ILE A 54 -10.40 -3.55 1.24
C ILE A 54 -9.85 -4.94 1.56
N MET A 55 -8.87 -5.02 2.47
CA MET A 55 -8.28 -6.29 2.89
C MET A 55 -9.25 -7.15 3.70
N ARG A 56 -10.13 -6.53 4.51
CA ARG A 56 -11.16 -7.23 5.29
C ARG A 56 -12.17 -7.88 4.37
N THR A 57 -12.67 -7.14 3.39
CA THR A 57 -13.60 -7.66 2.38
C THR A 57 -12.92 -8.75 1.54
N ALA A 58 -11.68 -8.54 1.10
CA ALA A 58 -10.91 -9.52 0.35
C ALA A 58 -10.69 -10.84 1.10
N ARG A 59 -10.65 -10.82 2.44
CA ARG A 59 -10.51 -12.02 3.27
C ARG A 59 -11.64 -13.02 3.05
N HIS A 60 -12.85 -12.56 2.76
CA HIS A 60 -13.99 -13.44 2.48
C HIS A 60 -13.86 -14.20 1.15
N PHE A 61 -12.97 -13.77 0.27
CA PHE A 61 -12.72 -14.40 -1.04
C PHE A 61 -11.51 -15.35 -1.02
N LEU A 62 -10.88 -15.57 0.15
CA LEU A 62 -9.81 -16.56 0.29
C LEU A 62 -10.41 -17.96 0.17
N LYS A 63 -9.80 -18.80 -0.69
CA LYS A 63 -10.22 -20.19 -0.92
C LYS A 63 -9.63 -21.18 0.08
N LYS A 64 -8.52 -20.80 0.72
CA LYS A 64 -7.78 -21.62 1.70
C LYS A 64 -7.77 -20.92 3.05
N SER A 65 -7.37 -21.63 4.11
CA SER A 65 -7.15 -20.99 5.39
C SER A 65 -6.04 -19.93 5.28
N PRO A 66 -6.11 -18.81 6.02
CA PRO A 66 -5.09 -17.76 5.96
C PRO A 66 -3.65 -18.24 6.18
N SER A 67 -3.46 -19.28 7.00
CA SER A 67 -2.16 -19.89 7.31
C SER A 67 -1.55 -20.68 6.15
N GLU A 68 -2.32 -21.07 5.14
CA GLU A 68 -1.82 -21.81 3.98
C GLU A 68 -1.25 -20.89 2.87
N TYR A 69 -1.45 -19.58 3.01
CA TYR A 69 -0.89 -18.60 2.07
C TYR A 69 0.50 -18.17 2.49
N ILE A 70 1.30 -17.75 1.50
CA ILE A 70 2.61 -17.16 1.77
C ILE A 70 2.42 -15.91 2.65
N PRO A 71 3.06 -15.87 3.84
CA PRO A 71 2.95 -14.75 4.75
C PRO A 71 3.77 -13.56 4.26
N GLU A 72 3.21 -12.36 4.42
CA GLU A 72 3.92 -11.08 4.34
C GLU A 72 4.05 -10.49 5.74
N ASP A 73 5.19 -9.86 6.04
CA ASP A 73 5.48 -9.25 7.34
C ASP A 73 4.59 -8.03 7.58
N TRP A 74 3.90 -8.00 8.73
CA TRP A 74 2.98 -6.91 9.07
C TRP A 74 3.69 -5.56 9.16
N GLU A 75 4.88 -5.50 9.76
CA GLU A 75 5.59 -4.21 9.94
C GLU A 75 6.08 -3.65 8.61
N GLN A 76 6.56 -4.50 7.70
CA GLN A 76 6.90 -4.12 6.34
C GLN A 76 5.67 -3.59 5.59
N GLN A 77 4.53 -4.26 5.77
CA GLN A 77 3.28 -3.81 5.17
C GLN A 77 2.83 -2.45 5.71
N GLN A 78 2.96 -2.19 7.03
CA GLN A 78 2.65 -0.88 7.60
C GLN A 78 3.54 0.23 7.03
N PHE A 79 4.84 -0.02 6.93
CA PHE A 79 5.77 0.94 6.35
C PHE A 79 5.38 1.33 4.91
N ASN A 80 5.08 0.33 4.07
CA ASN A 80 4.61 0.58 2.71
C ASN A 80 3.27 1.30 2.68
N GLN A 81 2.36 0.97 3.60
CA GLN A 81 1.05 1.58 3.70
C GLN A 81 1.15 3.07 4.08
N VAL A 82 2.08 3.46 4.95
CA VAL A 82 2.36 4.88 5.27
C VAL A 82 2.78 5.63 4.02
N ILE A 83 3.73 5.09 3.25
CA ILE A 83 4.18 5.71 2.00
C ILE A 83 3.01 5.84 1.02
N ALA A 84 2.21 4.79 0.87
CA ALA A 84 1.06 4.80 -0.02
C ALA A 84 0.02 5.86 0.37
N VAL A 85 -0.35 5.94 1.65
CA VAL A 85 -1.31 6.93 2.18
C VAL A 85 -0.78 8.35 1.99
N ALA A 86 0.50 8.60 2.29
CA ALA A 86 1.11 9.91 2.10
C ALA A 86 1.07 10.35 0.63
N CYS A 87 1.45 9.47 -0.30
CA CYS A 87 1.42 9.79 -1.73
C CYS A 87 0.00 10.00 -2.26
N LEU A 88 -0.96 9.15 -1.84
CA LEU A 88 -2.35 9.29 -2.24
C LEU A 88 -2.97 10.58 -1.70
N ALA A 89 -2.67 10.95 -0.44
CA ALA A 89 -3.14 12.20 0.16
C ALA A 89 -2.57 13.42 -0.56
N LEU A 90 -1.25 13.45 -0.78
CA LEU A 90 -0.59 14.53 -1.51
C LEU A 90 -1.06 14.62 -2.97
N GLY A 91 -1.28 13.47 -3.62
CA GLY A 91 -1.80 13.39 -4.97
C GLY A 91 -3.22 13.95 -5.08
N LEU A 92 -4.13 13.49 -4.19
CA LEU A 92 -5.50 13.97 -4.13
C LEU A 92 -5.55 15.48 -3.82
N LEU A 93 -4.83 15.93 -2.80
CA LEU A 93 -4.79 17.35 -2.44
C LEU A 93 -4.24 18.21 -3.59
N SER A 94 -3.20 17.73 -4.27
CA SER A 94 -2.65 18.44 -5.44
C SER A 94 -3.69 18.58 -6.56
N PHE A 95 -4.45 17.53 -6.87
CA PHE A 95 -5.53 17.62 -7.85
C PHE A 95 -6.65 18.58 -7.42
N LEU A 96 -7.04 18.56 -6.13
CA LEU A 96 -8.05 19.47 -5.59
C LEU A 96 -7.61 20.95 -5.61
N LEU A 97 -6.31 21.21 -5.42
CA LEU A 97 -5.72 22.55 -5.48
C LEU A 97 -5.36 22.99 -6.91
N GLY A 98 -5.62 22.16 -7.93
CA GLY A 98 -5.28 22.44 -9.32
C GLY A 98 -3.79 22.28 -9.67
N TRP A 99 -2.97 21.75 -8.75
CA TRP A 99 -1.55 21.44 -8.97
C TRP A 99 -1.39 20.11 -9.71
N THR A 100 -1.85 20.08 -10.96
CA THR A 100 -1.94 18.86 -11.79
C THR A 100 -0.61 18.12 -11.90
N ALA A 101 0.49 18.83 -12.15
CA ALA A 101 1.82 18.23 -12.24
C ALA A 101 2.22 17.47 -10.96
N ALA A 102 2.02 18.09 -9.79
CA ALA A 102 2.30 17.45 -8.51
C ALA A 102 1.37 16.24 -8.26
N GLY A 103 0.08 16.36 -8.62
CA GLY A 103 -0.88 15.28 -8.53
C GLY A 103 -0.46 14.05 -9.34
N TYR A 104 -0.04 14.25 -10.59
CA TYR A 104 0.47 13.16 -11.43
C TYR A 104 1.75 12.55 -10.88
N VAL A 105 2.71 13.35 -10.38
CA VAL A 105 3.96 12.83 -9.82
C VAL A 105 3.69 11.91 -8.62
N PHE A 106 2.89 12.37 -7.64
CA PHE A 106 2.61 11.57 -6.45
C PHE A 106 1.79 10.30 -6.77
N THR A 107 0.78 10.42 -7.64
CA THR A 107 -0.07 9.28 -8.01
C THR A 107 0.67 8.27 -8.89
N ALA A 108 1.54 8.72 -9.81
CA ALA A 108 2.39 7.86 -10.61
C ALA A 108 3.39 7.10 -9.74
N MET A 109 4.04 7.80 -8.81
CA MET A 109 5.02 7.18 -7.90
C MET A 109 4.40 6.05 -7.07
N VAL A 110 3.23 6.27 -6.48
CA VAL A 110 2.57 5.23 -5.68
C VAL A 110 2.00 4.10 -6.53
N ALA A 111 1.45 4.39 -7.72
CA ALA A 111 0.95 3.38 -8.63
C ALA A 111 2.08 2.47 -9.15
N LEU A 112 3.21 3.05 -9.55
CA LEU A 112 4.39 2.30 -9.98
C LEU A 112 4.94 1.44 -8.83
N SER A 113 5.08 2.00 -7.64
CA SER A 113 5.54 1.26 -6.46
C SER A 113 4.62 0.06 -6.14
N ALA A 114 3.30 0.27 -6.15
CA ALA A 114 2.32 -0.79 -5.92
C ALA A 114 2.33 -1.85 -7.03
N PHE A 115 2.48 -1.43 -8.30
CA PHE A 115 2.54 -2.33 -9.44
C PHE A 115 3.79 -3.21 -9.41
N ILE A 116 4.96 -2.64 -9.15
CA ILE A 116 6.22 -3.39 -9.03
C ILE A 116 6.14 -4.38 -7.85
N ALA A 117 5.46 -4.02 -6.75
CA ALA A 117 5.21 -4.92 -5.63
C ALA A 117 4.29 -6.10 -6.00
N ILE A 118 3.28 -5.88 -6.86
CA ILE A 118 2.44 -6.97 -7.40
C ILE A 118 3.30 -7.96 -8.21
N LEU A 119 4.24 -7.47 -9.01
CA LEU A 119 5.19 -8.27 -9.79
C LEU A 119 6.20 -9.05 -8.92
N GLY A 120 6.23 -8.79 -7.61
CA GLY A 120 7.04 -9.52 -6.65
C GLY A 120 8.23 -8.74 -6.10
N PHE A 121 8.40 -7.47 -6.45
CA PHE A 121 9.46 -6.63 -5.91
C PHE A 121 8.92 -5.43 -5.13
N CYS A 122 9.08 -5.46 -3.81
CA CYS A 122 8.62 -4.39 -2.94
C CYS A 122 9.76 -3.37 -2.67
N ILE A 123 9.69 -2.21 -3.32
CA ILE A 123 10.71 -1.13 -3.18
C ILE A 123 10.81 -0.67 -1.72
N GLY A 124 9.67 -0.46 -1.04
CA GLY A 124 9.67 -0.03 0.36
C GLY A 124 10.28 -1.07 1.31
N CYS A 125 10.02 -2.36 1.05
CA CYS A 125 10.62 -3.46 1.80
C CYS A 125 12.15 -3.48 1.61
N PHE A 126 12.62 -3.26 0.38
CA PHE A 126 14.05 -3.14 0.09
C PHE A 126 14.69 -1.96 0.84
N ILE A 127 14.06 -0.77 0.82
CA ILE A 127 14.55 0.41 1.55
C ILE A 127 14.63 0.12 3.05
N ARG A 128 13.57 -0.42 3.65
CA ARG A 128 13.54 -0.75 5.09
C ARG A 128 14.63 -1.77 5.44
N PHE A 129 14.84 -2.78 4.60
CA PHE A 129 15.91 -3.75 4.77
C PHE A 129 17.30 -3.08 4.75
N GLN A 130 17.58 -2.21 3.76
CA GLN A 130 18.86 -1.50 3.67
C GLN A 130 19.10 -0.59 4.89
N LEU A 131 18.07 0.10 5.38
CA LEU A 131 18.16 0.92 6.59
C LEU A 131 18.49 0.07 7.83
N ASN A 132 17.87 -1.10 7.97
CA ASN A 132 18.15 -2.02 9.07
C ASN A 132 19.57 -2.59 8.99
N GLN A 133 20.02 -2.99 7.79
CA GLN A 133 21.39 -3.44 7.56
C GLN A 133 22.42 -2.35 7.90
N TYR A 134 22.14 -1.10 7.53
CA TYR A 134 22.99 0.04 7.88
C TYR A 134 23.09 0.25 9.39
N LYS A 135 21.97 0.19 10.11
CA LYS A 135 21.94 0.28 11.58
C LYS A 135 22.72 -0.86 12.24
N TYR A 136 22.52 -2.09 11.77
CA TYR A 136 23.21 -3.27 12.29
C TYR A 136 24.73 -3.17 12.12
N ARG A 137 25.22 -2.72 10.96
CA ARG A 137 26.65 -2.55 10.69
C ARG A 137 27.33 -1.46 11.53
N LYS A 138 26.55 -0.55 12.14
CA LYS A 138 27.05 0.55 12.97
C LYS A 138 26.91 0.28 14.48
N SER A 139 26.21 -0.78 14.87
CA SER A 139 26.10 -1.25 16.25
C SER A 139 27.20 -2.24 16.57
#